data_AF-A0A9X2JC18-F1
#
_entry.id   AF-A0A9X2JC18-F1
#
_cell.length_a   1.000
_cell.length_b   1.000
_cell.length_c   1.000
_cell.angle_alpha   90.00
_cell.angle_beta   90.00
_cell.angle_gamma   90.00
#
_symmetry.space_group_name_H-M   'P 1'
#
loop_
_entity.id
_entity.type
_entity.pdbx_description
1 polymer ?
#
loop_
_entity_poly.entity_id
_entity_poly.type
_entity_poly.pdbx_seq_one_letter_code
_entity_poly.pdbx_strand_id
1 'polypeptide(L)'
;MLNDLNLSIRFKERPIVNTAIAKAHPYDFVSEDFPDIKSIENTHYCAALLAKIKNWKLQECQEFIRHQIKGLIEPIAWLNSLRMLLANQVDKDTDKFVTLNWLMKHALVVDELRDYELGQCKKERKFDFDQVSKELEKLNSFSEKMKYLIERKTEFLQYQPTEPKVSKPSFALQVDLEMEKIQKLEDLAQRTPVSSNFTNIKLRWNGQINVLADIFFQFMTIRVDGIPLIDCSIPSLTEFIIQSFEDKDGKPLSAETLKTILRPNRYDKRPKDGRIEISDLLEK
;
A
#
# COMPACT_ATOMS: atom_id res chain seq x y z
N MET A 1 -27.36 10.88 53.99
CA MET A 1 -26.06 10.19 53.89
C MET A 1 -25.69 10.16 52.42
N LEU A 2 -24.77 11.04 52.03
CA LEU A 2 -24.26 11.23 50.67
C LEU A 2 -22.94 10.47 50.57
N ASN A 3 -22.97 9.31 49.93
CA ASN A 3 -21.81 8.64 49.36
C ASN A 3 -22.35 7.44 48.59
N ASP A 4 -22.25 7.48 47.27
CA ASP A 4 -21.63 6.41 46.50
C ASP A 4 -21.48 6.87 45.04
N LEU A 5 -20.27 6.68 44.51
CA LEU A 5 -19.76 7.12 43.19
C LEU A 5 -19.34 8.61 43.07
N ASN A 6 -18.54 9.07 44.04
CA ASN A 6 -17.74 10.29 43.90
C ASN A 6 -16.49 10.02 43.04
N LEU A 7 -16.67 9.68 41.76
CA LEU A 7 -15.63 9.95 40.78
C LEU A 7 -15.55 11.47 40.67
N SER A 8 -14.48 12.08 41.18
CA SER A 8 -14.26 13.53 41.09
C SER A 8 -14.25 13.92 39.61
N ILE A 9 -15.40 14.38 39.10
CA ILE A 9 -15.50 14.94 37.75
C ILE A 9 -14.49 16.07 37.69
N ARG A 10 -13.47 15.95 36.83
CA ARG A 10 -12.41 16.94 36.71
C ARG A 10 -12.17 17.27 35.25
N PHE A 11 -12.45 18.52 34.89
CA PHE A 11 -12.06 19.08 33.62
C PHE A 11 -10.60 19.51 33.69
N LYS A 12 -9.72 18.75 33.03
CA LYS A 12 -8.29 19.10 32.90
C LYS A 12 -8.10 20.40 32.10
N GLU A 13 -8.95 20.60 31.09
CA GLU A 13 -8.98 21.77 30.24
C GLU A 13 -10.27 22.55 30.47
N ARG A 14 -10.14 23.88 30.58
CA ARG A 14 -11.25 24.81 30.83
C ARG A 14 -11.08 25.98 29.87
N PRO A 15 -11.44 25.81 28.59
CA PRO A 15 -11.32 26.87 27.59
C PRO A 15 -12.16 28.09 27.99
N ILE A 16 -11.48 29.22 28.17
CA ILE A 16 -12.08 30.52 28.50
C ILE A 16 -11.43 31.55 27.57
N VAL A 17 -12.26 32.37 26.94
CA VAL A 17 -11.81 33.44 26.07
C VAL A 17 -11.69 34.73 26.86
N ASN A 18 -10.49 35.32 26.80
CA ASN A 18 -10.28 36.66 27.31
C ASN A 18 -10.83 37.67 26.30
N THR A 19 -11.98 38.26 26.63
CA THR A 19 -12.67 39.27 25.81
C THR A 19 -11.87 40.55 25.60
N ALA A 20 -10.83 40.80 26.39
CA ALA A 20 -9.90 41.90 26.17
C ALA A 20 -8.94 41.66 24.99
N ILE A 21 -8.79 40.40 24.53
CA ILE A 21 -7.81 39.99 23.52
C ILE A 21 -8.50 39.49 22.24
N ALA A 22 -9.66 38.85 22.35
CA ALA A 22 -10.38 38.30 21.21
C ALA A 22 -11.89 38.52 21.33
N LYS A 23 -12.56 38.65 20.18
CA LYS A 23 -14.03 38.71 20.12
C LYS A 23 -14.59 37.35 20.53
N ALA A 24 -15.33 37.30 21.64
CA ALA A 24 -15.93 36.08 22.15
C ALA A 24 -17.03 35.56 21.20
N HIS A 25 -17.01 34.26 20.95
CA HIS A 25 -18.09 33.53 20.32
C HIS A 25 -19.25 33.35 21.33
N PRO A 26 -20.53 33.27 20.88
CA PRO A 26 -21.67 33.02 21.78
C PRO A 26 -21.57 31.75 22.63
N TYR A 27 -20.70 30.81 22.21
CA TYR A 27 -20.44 29.54 22.88
C TYR A 27 -19.17 29.53 23.73
N ASP A 28 -18.44 30.64 23.79
CA ASP A 28 -17.27 30.76 24.66
C ASP A 28 -17.67 30.99 26.11
N PHE A 29 -16.81 30.55 27.02
CA PHE A 29 -16.81 31.06 28.38
C PHE A 29 -15.97 32.32 28.42
N VAL A 30 -16.48 33.38 29.03
CA VAL A 30 -15.78 34.65 29.22
C VAL A 30 -15.51 34.87 30.70
N SER A 31 -14.55 35.74 31.03
CA SER A 31 -14.23 36.05 32.43
C SER A 31 -15.45 36.57 33.22
N GLU A 32 -16.42 37.19 32.55
CA GLU A 32 -17.69 37.65 33.13
C GLU A 32 -18.63 36.50 33.56
N ASP A 33 -18.47 35.30 33.02
CA ASP A 33 -19.19 34.10 33.46
C ASP A 33 -18.72 33.60 34.83
N PHE A 34 -17.62 34.16 35.35
CA PHE A 34 -17.01 33.79 36.64
C PHE A 34 -16.69 35.04 37.47
N PRO A 35 -17.71 35.75 38.00
CA PRO A 35 -17.48 36.95 38.80
C PRO A 35 -16.65 36.62 40.06
N ASP A 36 -15.62 37.43 40.31
CA ASP A 36 -14.78 37.46 41.53
C ASP A 36 -13.80 36.30 41.80
N ILE A 37 -13.36 35.55 40.77
CA ILE A 37 -12.50 34.37 40.99
C ILE A 37 -11.08 34.52 40.38
N LYS A 38 -10.04 34.45 41.22
CA LYS A 38 -8.62 34.48 40.81
C LYS A 38 -8.14 33.20 40.08
N SER A 39 -8.83 32.08 40.27
CA SER A 39 -8.54 30.77 39.68
C SER A 39 -9.84 29.99 39.52
N ILE A 40 -10.26 29.69 38.29
CA ILE A 40 -11.53 29.02 38.03
C ILE A 40 -11.44 27.59 38.54
N GLU A 41 -11.93 27.33 39.75
CA GLU A 41 -11.95 25.99 40.30
C GLU A 41 -12.91 25.09 39.51
N ASN A 42 -12.65 23.79 39.53
CA ASN A 42 -13.41 22.82 38.75
C ASN A 42 -14.92 22.84 39.07
N THR A 43 -15.28 23.09 40.33
CA THR A 43 -16.68 23.20 40.80
C THR A 43 -17.43 24.36 40.14
N HIS A 44 -16.81 25.54 40.06
CA HIS A 44 -17.37 26.73 39.42
C HIS A 44 -17.53 26.51 37.92
N TYR A 45 -16.53 25.90 37.28
CA TYR A 45 -16.61 25.55 35.85
C TYR A 45 -17.75 24.58 35.56
N CYS A 46 -17.92 23.53 36.38
CA CYS A 46 -19.04 22.59 36.26
C CYS A 46 -20.40 23.28 36.40
N ALA A 47 -20.54 24.20 37.37
CA ALA A 47 -21.77 24.95 37.60
C ALA A 47 -22.13 25.86 36.41
N ALA A 48 -21.14 26.58 35.86
CA ALA A 48 -21.34 27.43 34.69
C ALA A 48 -21.72 26.61 33.43
N LEU A 49 -21.08 25.46 33.24
CA LEU A 49 -21.42 24.51 32.17
C LEU A 49 -22.87 24.04 32.25
N LEU A 50 -23.31 23.62 33.44
CA LEU A 50 -24.67 23.18 33.67
C LEU A 50 -25.68 24.32 33.46
N ALA A 51 -25.37 25.53 33.92
CA ALA A 51 -26.25 26.68 33.76
C ALA A 51 -26.47 27.03 32.27
N LYS A 52 -25.40 27.07 31.47
CA LYS A 52 -25.50 27.34 30.02
C LYS A 52 -26.25 26.20 29.30
N ILE A 53 -25.90 24.95 29.56
CA ILE A 53 -26.56 23.79 28.95
C ILE A 53 -28.05 23.72 29.33
N LYS A 54 -28.43 24.10 30.55
CA LYS A 54 -29.84 24.13 30.97
C LYS A 54 -30.65 25.14 30.13
N ASN A 55 -30.08 26.32 29.89
CA ASN A 55 -30.78 27.42 29.22
C ASN A 55 -30.85 27.31 27.70
N TRP A 56 -29.93 26.57 27.06
CA TRP A 56 -29.88 26.42 25.60
C TRP A 56 -30.84 25.38 25.04
N LYS A 57 -31.24 25.46 23.77
CA LYS A 57 -31.97 24.39 23.08
C LYS A 57 -31.01 23.25 22.71
N LEU A 58 -31.54 22.07 22.38
CA LEU A 58 -30.73 20.90 22.04
C LEU A 58 -29.73 21.18 20.90
N GLN A 59 -30.15 21.89 19.85
CA GLN A 59 -29.29 22.28 18.73
C GLN A 59 -28.16 23.24 19.17
N GLU A 60 -28.47 24.20 20.02
CA GLU A 60 -27.48 25.14 20.57
C GLU A 60 -26.46 24.41 21.46
N CYS A 61 -26.90 23.41 22.23
CA CYS A 61 -26.00 22.55 22.99
C CYS A 61 -25.06 21.74 22.08
N GLN A 62 -25.53 21.25 20.92
CA GLN A 62 -24.69 20.53 19.96
C GLN A 62 -23.62 21.45 19.36
N GLU A 63 -24.02 22.65 18.92
CA GLU A 63 -23.08 23.62 18.34
C GLU A 63 -22.08 24.13 19.38
N PHE A 64 -22.51 24.32 20.63
CA PHE A 64 -21.61 24.62 21.74
C PHE A 64 -20.56 23.52 21.94
N ILE A 65 -20.96 22.25 22.00
CA ILE A 65 -20.00 21.15 22.20
C ILE A 65 -18.99 21.11 21.04
N ARG A 66 -19.46 21.19 19.79
CA ARG A 66 -18.58 21.24 18.60
C ARG A 66 -17.59 22.41 18.64
N HIS A 67 -18.04 23.56 19.10
CA HIS A 67 -17.21 24.75 19.25
C HIS A 67 -16.13 24.53 20.33
N GLN A 68 -16.53 24.01 21.49
CA GLN A 68 -15.64 23.77 22.62
C GLN A 68 -14.54 22.77 22.25
N ILE A 69 -14.89 21.62 21.66
CA ILE A 69 -13.91 20.57 21.39
C ILE A 69 -12.86 20.93 20.32
N LYS A 70 -13.17 21.87 19.40
CA LYS A 70 -12.21 22.36 18.40
C LYS A 70 -11.00 23.05 19.03
N GLY A 71 -11.17 23.65 20.21
CA GLY A 71 -10.12 24.38 20.93
C GLY A 71 -9.35 23.53 21.95
N LEU A 72 -9.70 22.26 22.12
CA LEU A 72 -9.13 21.39 23.16
C LEU A 72 -7.94 20.56 22.65
N ILE A 73 -7.01 20.29 23.56
CA ILE A 73 -5.88 19.38 23.35
C ILE A 73 -6.35 17.93 23.53
N GLU A 74 -7.13 17.64 24.58
CA GLU A 74 -7.72 16.33 24.92
C GLU A 74 -9.27 16.37 24.87
N PRO A 75 -9.89 16.51 23.69
CA PRO A 75 -11.36 16.66 23.56
C PRO A 75 -12.14 15.47 24.14
N ILE A 76 -11.59 14.25 24.05
CA ILE A 76 -12.20 13.02 24.55
C ILE A 76 -12.29 13.02 26.08
N ALA A 77 -11.22 13.46 26.76
CA ALA A 77 -11.17 13.53 28.21
C ALA A 77 -12.17 14.57 28.75
N TRP A 78 -12.29 15.70 28.04
CA TRP A 78 -13.27 16.73 28.34
C TRP A 78 -14.71 16.24 28.13
N LEU A 79 -14.99 15.57 27.00
CA LEU A 79 -16.31 15.00 26.70
C LEU A 79 -16.72 13.93 27.73
N ASN A 80 -15.78 13.08 28.16
CA ASN A 80 -16.04 12.11 29.22
C ASN A 80 -16.40 12.78 30.55
N SER A 81 -15.70 13.88 30.89
CA SER A 81 -15.99 14.67 32.10
C SER A 81 -17.36 15.34 32.01
N LEU A 82 -17.71 15.89 30.85
CA LEU A 82 -19.04 16.45 30.59
C LEU A 82 -20.13 15.39 30.68
N ARG A 83 -19.91 14.21 30.10
CA ARG A 83 -20.84 13.08 30.18
C ARG A 83 -21.13 12.70 31.62
N MET A 84 -20.09 12.60 32.45
CA MET A 84 -20.25 12.30 33.89
C MET A 84 -20.98 13.41 34.64
N LEU A 85 -20.70 14.67 34.30
CA LEU A 85 -21.39 15.82 34.86
C LEU A 85 -22.90 15.78 34.57
N LEU A 86 -23.28 15.47 33.33
CA LEU A 86 -24.68 15.41 32.92
C LEU A 86 -25.38 14.17 33.49
N ALA A 87 -24.71 13.01 33.55
CA ALA A 87 -25.24 11.80 34.17
C ALA A 87 -25.65 12.03 35.64
N ASN A 88 -24.87 12.82 36.38
CA ASN A 88 -25.19 13.20 37.76
C ASN A 88 -26.41 14.14 37.89
N GLN A 89 -26.93 14.69 36.79
CA GLN A 89 -28.13 15.55 36.79
C GLN A 89 -29.40 14.83 36.29
N VAL A 90 -29.28 13.61 35.75
CA VAL A 90 -30.39 12.86 35.13
C VAL A 90 -31.53 12.56 36.12
N ASP A 91 -31.22 12.43 37.42
CA ASP A 91 -32.24 12.17 38.45
C ASP A 91 -33.11 13.39 38.81
N LYS A 92 -32.87 14.58 38.23
CA LYS A 92 -33.48 15.82 38.74
C LYS A 92 -34.26 16.69 37.77
N ASP A 93 -34.24 16.44 36.46
CA ASP A 93 -35.26 16.91 35.48
C ASP A 93 -34.70 16.82 34.05
N THR A 94 -35.60 16.57 33.11
CA THR A 94 -35.52 16.82 31.65
C THR A 94 -34.95 15.70 30.76
N ASP A 95 -35.81 15.15 29.89
CA ASP A 95 -35.51 14.31 28.70
C ASP A 95 -34.37 14.85 27.83
N LYS A 96 -34.16 16.16 27.86
CA LYS A 96 -33.08 16.85 27.15
C LYS A 96 -31.70 16.39 27.59
N PHE A 97 -31.45 16.13 28.87
CA PHE A 97 -30.15 15.68 29.36
C PHE A 97 -29.88 14.21 28.98
N VAL A 98 -30.92 13.36 28.99
CA VAL A 98 -30.84 11.98 28.49
C VAL A 98 -30.55 11.97 26.99
N THR A 99 -31.26 12.80 26.23
CA THR A 99 -31.09 12.94 24.77
C THR A 99 -29.71 13.48 24.42
N LEU A 100 -29.22 14.50 25.14
CA LEU A 100 -27.88 15.05 24.94
C LEU A 100 -26.80 14.02 25.32
N ASN A 101 -26.96 13.31 26.44
CA ASN A 101 -26.04 12.25 26.86
C ASN A 101 -25.99 11.11 25.82
N TRP A 102 -27.13 10.73 25.25
CA TRP A 102 -27.21 9.74 24.17
C TRP A 102 -26.57 10.24 22.87
N LEU A 103 -26.85 11.48 22.46
CA LEU A 103 -26.22 12.13 21.30
C LEU A 103 -24.71 12.28 21.48
N MET A 104 -24.25 12.59 22.68
CA MET A 104 -22.82 12.62 23.02
C MET A 104 -22.23 11.21 22.87
N LYS A 105 -22.89 10.18 23.39
CA LYS A 105 -22.43 8.79 23.31
C LYS A 105 -22.33 8.26 21.87
N HIS A 106 -23.21 8.70 20.97
CA HIS A 106 -23.38 8.07 19.66
C HIS A 106 -23.08 8.95 18.43
N ALA A 107 -23.32 10.26 18.49
CA ALA A 107 -23.25 11.14 17.31
C ALA A 107 -22.02 12.07 17.34
N LEU A 108 -21.83 12.85 18.41
CA LEU A 108 -20.72 13.81 18.48
C LEU A 108 -19.38 13.13 18.72
N VAL A 109 -19.33 12.17 19.64
CA VAL A 109 -18.11 11.39 19.90
C VAL A 109 -17.71 10.59 18.67
N VAL A 110 -18.64 10.03 17.89
CA VAL A 110 -18.27 9.22 16.71
C VAL A 110 -17.83 10.09 15.54
N ASP A 111 -18.52 11.18 15.23
CA ASP A 111 -18.14 12.05 14.09
C ASP A 111 -16.88 12.86 14.40
N GLU A 112 -16.73 13.40 15.61
CA GLU A 112 -15.55 14.19 15.96
C GLU A 112 -14.35 13.34 16.36
N LEU A 113 -14.52 12.14 16.96
CA LEU A 113 -13.41 11.18 17.04
C LEU A 113 -12.98 10.80 15.63
N ARG A 114 -13.92 10.49 14.73
CA ARG A 114 -13.56 10.12 13.37
C ARG A 114 -12.85 11.27 12.67
N ASP A 115 -13.29 12.51 12.81
CA ASP A 115 -12.64 13.68 12.21
C ASP A 115 -11.33 14.09 12.89
N TYR A 116 -11.20 13.93 14.22
CA TYR A 116 -9.96 14.16 14.97
C TYR A 116 -8.94 13.06 14.70
N GLU A 117 -9.34 11.78 14.71
CA GLU A 117 -8.54 10.64 14.30
C GLU A 117 -8.13 10.78 12.83
N LEU A 118 -9.05 11.13 11.92
CA LEU A 118 -8.74 11.46 10.53
C LEU A 118 -7.80 12.66 10.42
N GLY A 119 -7.92 13.66 11.31
CA GLY A 119 -7.11 14.87 11.37
C GLY A 119 -5.68 14.61 11.88
N GLN A 120 -5.53 13.76 12.89
CA GLN A 120 -4.23 13.29 13.38
C GLN A 120 -3.59 12.35 12.36
N CYS A 121 -4.35 11.45 11.74
CA CYS A 121 -3.90 10.68 10.57
C CYS A 121 -3.57 11.56 9.34
N LYS A 122 -4.02 12.83 9.28
CA LYS A 122 -3.62 13.80 8.24
C LYS A 122 -2.31 14.52 8.57
N LYS A 123 -2.02 14.77 9.85
CA LYS A 123 -0.78 15.42 10.30
C LYS A 123 0.40 14.46 10.43
N GLU A 124 0.16 13.20 10.77
CA GLU A 124 1.18 12.13 10.82
C GLU A 124 1.56 11.59 9.43
N ARG A 125 0.90 12.08 8.38
CA ARG A 125 0.95 11.55 7.01
C ARG A 125 2.21 11.88 6.20
N LYS A 126 3.30 12.34 6.83
CA LYS A 126 4.60 12.48 6.13
C LYS A 126 5.24 11.11 5.88
N PHE A 127 4.95 10.13 6.76
CA PHE A 127 5.53 8.79 6.72
C PHE A 127 4.43 7.73 6.70
N ASP A 128 3.60 7.78 5.66
CA ASP A 128 2.59 6.76 5.38
C ASP A 128 3.13 5.80 4.33
N PHE A 129 3.22 4.51 4.68
CA PHE A 129 3.71 3.49 3.76
C PHE A 129 2.74 3.26 2.60
N ASP A 130 1.43 3.50 2.77
CA ASP A 130 0.46 3.38 1.68
C ASP A 130 0.75 4.40 0.56
N GLN A 131 1.28 5.57 0.93
CA GLN A 131 1.75 6.57 -0.03
C GLN A 131 3.08 6.15 -0.69
N VAL A 132 4.02 5.63 0.09
CA VAL A 132 5.29 5.09 -0.42
C VAL A 132 5.03 3.96 -1.43
N SER A 133 4.11 3.05 -1.13
CA SER A 133 3.73 1.94 -2.00
C SER A 133 3.18 2.42 -3.36
N LYS A 134 2.32 3.44 -3.37
CA LYS A 134 1.81 4.06 -4.60
C LYS A 134 2.90 4.73 -5.44
N GLU A 135 3.91 5.33 -4.81
CA GLU A 135 5.05 5.90 -5.55
C GLU A 135 5.98 4.80 -6.09
N LEU A 136 6.16 3.69 -5.36
CA LEU A 136 6.93 2.53 -5.81
C LEU A 136 6.31 1.81 -7.02
N GLU A 137 4.98 1.87 -7.19
CA GLU A 137 4.30 1.34 -8.37
C GLU A 137 4.63 2.12 -9.65
N LYS A 138 4.99 3.40 -9.53
CA LYS A 138 5.34 4.26 -10.68
C LYS A 138 6.79 4.08 -11.14
N LEU A 139 7.64 3.51 -10.30
CA LEU A 139 9.05 3.29 -10.60
C LEU A 139 9.24 1.96 -11.36
N ASN A 140 10.12 1.95 -12.35
CA ASN A 140 10.29 0.79 -13.25
C ASN A 140 11.53 -0.04 -12.90
N SER A 141 12.56 0.55 -12.30
CA SER A 141 13.80 -0.14 -11.96
C SER A 141 13.87 -0.55 -10.49
N PHE A 142 14.40 -1.75 -10.21
CA PHE A 142 14.69 -2.19 -8.84
C PHE A 142 15.63 -1.23 -8.11
N SER A 143 16.63 -0.67 -8.81
CA SER A 143 17.58 0.29 -8.26
C SER A 143 16.90 1.61 -7.86
N GLU A 144 15.95 2.10 -8.67
CA GLU A 144 15.19 3.32 -8.37
C GLU A 144 14.28 3.13 -7.15
N LYS A 145 13.60 1.98 -7.08
CA LYS A 145 12.77 1.61 -5.92
C LYS A 145 13.59 1.51 -4.64
N MET A 146 14.77 0.89 -4.73
CA MET A 146 15.69 0.76 -3.60
C MET A 146 16.20 2.12 -3.12
N LYS A 147 16.64 2.99 -4.03
CA LYS A 147 17.09 4.34 -3.71
C LYS A 147 15.99 5.16 -3.01
N TYR A 148 14.77 5.10 -3.54
CA TYR A 148 13.63 5.80 -2.97
C TYR A 148 13.31 5.33 -1.54
N LEU A 149 13.32 4.02 -1.30
CA LEU A 149 13.11 3.46 0.03
C LEU A 149 14.19 3.87 1.03
N ILE A 150 15.46 3.89 0.61
CA ILE A 150 16.58 4.34 1.45
C ILE A 150 16.42 5.81 1.85
N GLU A 151 16.05 6.68 0.90
CA GLU A 151 15.82 8.10 1.16
C GLU A 151 14.67 8.30 2.16
N ARG A 152 13.54 7.61 1.94
CA ARG A 152 12.37 7.68 2.85
C ARG A 152 12.67 7.13 4.24
N LYS A 153 13.41 6.02 4.35
CA LYS A 153 13.86 5.47 5.64
C LYS A 153 14.77 6.45 6.37
N THR A 154 15.70 7.07 5.65
CA THR A 154 16.66 8.03 6.22
C THR A 154 15.92 9.26 6.75
N GLU A 155 14.99 9.83 5.98
CA GLU A 155 14.16 10.96 6.42
C GLU A 155 13.33 10.61 7.67
N PHE A 156 12.78 9.39 7.74
CA PHE A 156 12.03 8.92 8.89
C PHE A 156 12.91 8.83 10.15
N LEU A 157 14.09 8.22 10.05
CA LEU A 157 15.02 8.06 11.17
C LEU A 157 15.59 9.40 11.65
N GLN A 158 15.80 10.36 10.74
CA GLN A 158 16.25 11.71 11.07
C GLN A 158 15.15 12.54 11.74
N TYR A 159 13.90 12.35 11.35
CA TYR A 159 12.77 13.12 11.88
C TYR A 159 12.24 12.59 13.23
N GLN A 160 12.52 11.33 13.57
CA GLN A 160 12.10 10.65 14.81
C GLN A 160 10.63 10.93 15.20
N PRO A 161 9.66 10.68 14.30
CA PRO A 161 8.26 10.92 14.61
C PRO A 161 7.78 9.97 15.73
N THR A 162 6.86 10.45 16.56
CA THR A 162 6.22 9.62 17.58
C THR A 162 5.26 8.66 16.87
N GLU A 163 5.59 7.37 16.79
CA GLU A 163 4.70 6.39 16.18
C GLU A 163 3.54 6.05 17.13
N PRO A 164 2.27 6.17 16.68
CA PRO A 164 1.15 5.69 17.46
C PRO A 164 1.24 4.15 17.57
N LYS A 165 1.28 3.64 18.81
CA LYS A 165 1.27 2.20 19.08
C LYS A 165 -0.09 1.60 18.75
N VAL A 166 -0.35 1.25 17.49
CA VAL A 166 -1.56 0.49 17.13
C VAL A 166 -1.30 -0.42 15.93
N SER A 167 -1.41 -1.74 16.18
CA SER A 167 -1.66 -2.85 15.25
C SER A 167 -0.71 -3.09 14.06
N LYS A 168 -0.01 -2.09 13.54
CA LYS A 168 0.88 -2.21 12.37
C LYS A 168 2.35 -2.13 12.80
N PRO A 169 3.25 -2.81 12.08
CA PRO A 169 4.70 -2.64 12.26
C PRO A 169 5.12 -1.19 12.02
N SER A 170 6.23 -0.76 12.62
CA SER A 170 6.78 0.60 12.45
C SER A 170 7.01 0.93 10.98
N PHE A 171 6.97 2.20 10.61
CA PHE A 171 7.21 2.64 9.24
C PHE A 171 8.60 2.17 8.75
N ALA A 172 9.62 2.26 9.61
CA ALA A 172 10.95 1.75 9.32
C ALA A 172 10.97 0.24 9.01
N LEU A 173 10.21 -0.55 9.77
CA LEU A 173 10.10 -1.99 9.55
C LEU A 173 9.34 -2.33 8.27
N GLN A 174 8.30 -1.57 7.92
CA GLN A 174 7.59 -1.73 6.65
C GLN A 174 8.49 -1.43 5.45
N VAL A 175 9.31 -0.38 5.54
CA VAL A 175 10.32 -0.07 4.51
C VAL A 175 11.35 -1.19 4.40
N ASP A 176 11.82 -1.75 5.52
CA ASP A 176 12.78 -2.87 5.52
C ASP A 176 12.23 -4.13 4.86
N LEU A 177 10.98 -4.49 5.16
CA LEU A 177 10.31 -5.63 4.52
C LEU A 177 10.16 -5.44 3.01
N GLU A 178 9.87 -4.21 2.55
CA GLU A 178 9.75 -3.92 1.12
C GLU A 178 11.13 -3.89 0.42
N MET A 179 12.17 -3.39 1.09
CA MET A 179 13.55 -3.49 0.60
C MET A 179 13.98 -4.95 0.45
N GLU A 180 13.69 -5.80 1.44
CA GLU A 180 13.99 -7.24 1.38
C GLU A 180 13.23 -7.93 0.25
N LYS A 181 11.94 -7.60 0.08
CA LYS A 181 11.13 -8.10 -1.03
C LYS A 181 11.69 -7.68 -2.38
N ILE A 182 12.07 -6.42 -2.56
CA ILE A 182 12.67 -5.91 -3.80
C ILE A 182 14.00 -6.63 -4.08
N GLN A 183 14.83 -6.83 -3.06
CA GLN A 183 16.10 -7.56 -3.20
C GLN A 183 15.85 -9.01 -3.61
N LYS A 184 14.89 -9.69 -2.98
CA LYS A 184 14.50 -11.05 -3.35
C LYS A 184 13.93 -11.12 -4.76
N LEU A 185 13.16 -10.13 -5.20
CA LEU A 185 12.63 -10.06 -6.56
C LEU A 185 13.74 -9.79 -7.58
N GLU A 186 14.72 -8.96 -7.25
CA GLU A 186 15.91 -8.75 -8.07
C GLU A 186 16.75 -10.04 -8.17
N ASP A 187 17.01 -10.72 -7.04
CA ASP A 187 17.71 -11.99 -7.01
C ASP A 187 16.96 -13.07 -7.79
N LEU A 188 15.62 -13.12 -7.69
CA LEU A 188 14.78 -14.02 -8.48
C LEU A 188 14.79 -13.65 -9.96
N ALA A 189 14.80 -12.35 -10.31
CA ALA A 189 14.94 -11.89 -11.68
C ALA A 189 16.30 -12.27 -12.27
N GLN A 190 17.37 -12.19 -11.47
CA GLN A 190 18.72 -12.67 -11.82
C GLN A 190 18.82 -14.20 -11.87
N ARG A 191 17.98 -14.92 -11.10
CA ARG A 191 17.92 -16.39 -11.07
C ARG A 191 16.93 -16.98 -12.08
N THR A 192 16.00 -16.20 -12.64
CA THR A 192 15.28 -16.58 -13.85
C THR A 192 16.29 -16.68 -14.98
N PRO A 193 16.38 -17.83 -15.68
CA PRO A 193 17.31 -17.98 -16.78
C PRO A 193 16.79 -17.19 -17.99
N VAL A 194 17.04 -15.88 -18.02
CA VAL A 194 17.18 -15.16 -19.28
C VAL A 194 18.68 -15.06 -19.53
N SER A 195 19.13 -15.90 -20.45
CA SER A 195 20.49 -15.95 -21.01
C SER A 195 21.61 -15.99 -19.98
N SER A 196 21.99 -17.21 -19.60
CA SER A 196 23.42 -17.52 -19.55
C SER A 196 24.09 -16.86 -20.74
N ASN A 197 25.11 -16.04 -20.47
CA ASN A 197 26.13 -15.61 -21.42
C ASN A 197 26.92 -16.82 -21.98
N PHE A 198 26.24 -17.83 -22.52
CA PHE A 198 26.71 -18.31 -23.80
C PHE A 198 26.53 -17.09 -24.69
N THR A 199 27.65 -16.44 -25.01
CA THR A 199 27.74 -15.70 -26.26
C THR A 199 26.92 -16.47 -27.29
N ASN A 200 26.09 -15.77 -28.05
CA ASN A 200 25.24 -16.33 -29.08
C ASN A 200 26.15 -16.97 -30.15
N ILE A 201 26.80 -18.10 -29.83
CA ILE A 201 27.78 -18.79 -30.65
C ILE A 201 26.94 -19.48 -31.70
N LYS A 202 26.69 -18.75 -32.78
CA LYS A 202 26.13 -19.33 -33.96
C LYS A 202 27.16 -20.25 -34.57
N LEU A 203 26.77 -21.50 -34.76
CA LEU A 203 27.61 -22.49 -35.41
C LEU A 203 27.59 -22.20 -36.91
N ARG A 204 28.77 -22.03 -37.50
CA ARG A 204 28.90 -21.92 -38.95
C ARG A 204 28.63 -23.27 -39.60
N TRP A 205 27.56 -23.36 -40.37
CA TRP A 205 27.24 -24.54 -41.17
C TRP A 205 27.90 -24.44 -42.55
N ASN A 206 28.95 -25.23 -42.78
CA ASN A 206 29.68 -25.24 -44.04
C ASN A 206 29.00 -26.10 -45.14
N GLY A 207 27.91 -26.80 -44.81
CA GLY A 207 27.15 -27.61 -45.76
C GLY A 207 26.05 -26.83 -46.48
N GLN A 208 25.24 -27.53 -47.28
CA GLN A 208 24.04 -26.93 -47.88
C GLN A 208 22.93 -26.77 -46.81
N ILE A 209 22.19 -25.66 -46.86
CA ILE A 209 21.15 -25.33 -45.85
C ILE A 209 19.97 -26.32 -45.89
N ASN A 210 19.64 -26.84 -47.06
CA ASN A 210 18.62 -27.88 -47.22
C ASN A 210 18.99 -29.19 -46.54
N VAL A 211 20.29 -29.54 -46.47
CA VAL A 211 20.77 -30.73 -45.72
C VAL A 211 20.59 -30.51 -44.22
N LEU A 212 20.97 -29.34 -43.71
CA LEU A 212 20.75 -28.98 -42.30
C LEU A 212 19.27 -29.06 -41.92
N ALA A 213 18.40 -28.45 -42.73
CA ALA A 213 16.96 -28.48 -42.49
C ALA A 213 16.39 -29.90 -42.56
N ASP A 214 16.84 -30.73 -43.49
CA ASP A 214 16.38 -32.11 -43.62
C ASP A 214 16.79 -32.98 -42.43
N ILE A 215 17.97 -32.79 -41.84
CA ILE A 215 18.40 -33.49 -40.60
C ILE A 215 17.40 -33.23 -39.47
N PHE A 216 17.06 -31.96 -39.22
CA PHE A 216 16.11 -31.62 -38.17
C PHE A 216 14.68 -32.07 -38.51
N PHE A 217 14.31 -32.09 -39.79
CA PHE A 217 13.05 -32.68 -40.23
C PHE A 217 12.99 -34.19 -39.95
N GLN A 218 14.08 -34.92 -40.19
CA GLN A 218 14.19 -36.33 -39.87
C GLN A 218 14.06 -36.58 -38.37
N PHE A 219 14.65 -35.74 -37.50
CA PHE A 219 14.42 -35.83 -36.05
C PHE A 219 12.95 -35.68 -35.64
N MET A 220 12.19 -34.81 -36.31
CA MET A 220 10.74 -34.69 -36.06
C MET A 220 9.91 -35.87 -36.60
N THR A 221 10.47 -36.68 -37.50
CA THR A 221 9.73 -37.71 -38.24
C THR A 221 10.08 -39.13 -37.79
N ILE A 222 11.36 -39.41 -37.54
CA ILE A 222 11.82 -40.71 -37.04
C ILE A 222 11.23 -40.92 -35.64
N ARG A 223 10.75 -42.14 -35.39
CA ARG A 223 10.11 -42.55 -34.15
C ARG A 223 10.99 -43.58 -33.45
N VAL A 224 11.27 -43.37 -32.17
CA VAL A 224 11.84 -44.37 -31.25
C VAL A 224 10.78 -44.66 -30.20
N ASP A 225 10.42 -45.92 -30.02
CA ASP A 225 9.32 -46.36 -29.13
C ASP A 225 7.99 -45.64 -29.40
N GLY A 226 7.72 -45.30 -30.66
CA GLY A 226 6.49 -44.61 -31.09
C GLY A 226 6.50 -43.09 -30.88
N ILE A 227 7.57 -42.51 -30.33
CA ILE A 227 7.70 -41.07 -30.04
C ILE A 227 8.72 -40.43 -31.02
N PRO A 228 8.46 -39.24 -31.57
CA PRO A 228 9.48 -38.48 -32.33
C PRO A 228 10.80 -38.36 -31.58
N LEU A 229 11.94 -38.41 -32.28
CA LEU A 229 13.24 -38.07 -31.66
C LEU A 229 13.22 -36.65 -31.09
N ILE A 230 12.57 -35.72 -31.80
CA ILE A 230 12.29 -34.37 -31.31
C ILE A 230 10.82 -34.05 -31.54
N ASP A 231 10.08 -33.80 -30.47
CA ASP A 231 8.71 -33.30 -30.53
C ASP A 231 8.72 -31.75 -30.54
N CYS A 232 8.60 -31.17 -31.73
CA CYS A 232 8.54 -29.72 -31.88
C CYS A 232 7.72 -29.29 -33.10
N SER A 233 7.25 -28.04 -33.08
CA SER A 233 6.54 -27.45 -34.21
C SER A 233 7.52 -26.90 -35.25
N ILE A 234 7.14 -26.90 -36.54
CA ILE A 234 7.95 -26.31 -37.62
C ILE A 234 8.37 -24.85 -37.32
N PRO A 235 7.49 -23.96 -36.82
CA PRO A 235 7.89 -22.62 -36.39
C PRO A 235 8.95 -22.61 -35.30
N SER A 236 8.78 -23.42 -34.24
CA SER A 236 9.74 -23.52 -33.13
C SER A 236 11.10 -24.03 -33.61
N LEU A 237 11.10 -25.05 -34.47
CA LEU A 237 12.32 -25.59 -35.05
C LEU A 237 13.05 -24.59 -35.95
N THR A 238 12.28 -23.83 -36.74
CA THR A 238 12.84 -22.78 -37.59
C THR A 238 13.58 -21.74 -36.75
N GLU A 239 12.95 -21.29 -35.66
CA GLU A 239 13.53 -20.30 -34.75
C GLU A 239 14.83 -20.83 -34.13
N PHE A 240 14.81 -22.08 -33.65
CA PHE A 240 16.00 -22.75 -33.11
C PHE A 240 17.15 -22.76 -34.12
N ILE A 241 16.90 -23.17 -35.38
CA ILE A 241 17.96 -23.24 -36.41
C ILE A 241 18.55 -21.86 -36.70
N ILE A 242 17.74 -20.80 -36.77
CA ILE A 242 18.21 -19.43 -37.07
C ILE A 242 19.03 -18.83 -35.91
N GLN A 243 18.64 -19.17 -34.68
CA GLN A 243 19.34 -18.75 -33.48
C GLN A 243 20.65 -19.49 -33.30
N SER A 244 20.72 -20.76 -33.72
CA SER A 244 21.89 -21.62 -33.49
C SER A 244 22.89 -21.67 -34.66
N PHE A 245 22.50 -21.35 -35.90
CA PHE A 245 23.37 -21.53 -37.07
C PHE A 245 23.48 -20.28 -37.98
N GLU A 246 24.63 -20.19 -38.66
CA GLU A 246 24.92 -19.28 -39.77
C GLU A 246 25.32 -20.09 -41.01
N ASP A 247 25.20 -19.49 -42.20
CA ASP A 247 25.70 -20.14 -43.42
C ASP A 247 27.24 -20.16 -43.50
N LYS A 248 27.79 -20.80 -44.53
CA LYS A 248 29.24 -20.89 -44.80
C LYS A 248 29.95 -19.53 -44.84
N ASP A 249 29.23 -18.46 -45.18
CA ASP A 249 29.75 -17.09 -45.33
C ASP A 249 29.54 -16.27 -44.04
N GLY A 250 28.97 -16.85 -42.98
CA GLY A 250 28.67 -16.18 -41.72
C GLY A 250 27.40 -15.32 -41.76
N LYS A 251 26.50 -15.56 -42.73
CA LYS A 251 25.23 -14.81 -42.84
C LYS A 251 24.11 -15.51 -42.09
N PRO A 252 23.12 -14.74 -41.60
CA PRO A 252 21.94 -15.31 -40.96
C PRO A 252 21.10 -16.10 -41.96
N LEU A 253 20.54 -17.21 -41.48
CA LEU A 253 19.65 -18.07 -42.27
C LEU A 253 18.27 -17.43 -42.47
N SER A 254 17.64 -17.66 -43.63
CA SER A 254 16.30 -17.17 -43.95
C SER A 254 15.21 -18.06 -43.34
N ALA A 255 14.37 -17.48 -42.49
CA ALA A 255 13.23 -18.17 -41.87
C ALA A 255 12.24 -18.73 -42.89
N GLU A 256 11.95 -17.97 -43.95
CA GLU A 256 11.02 -18.38 -45.00
C GLU A 256 11.56 -19.57 -45.78
N THR A 257 12.87 -19.59 -46.03
CA THR A 257 13.55 -20.69 -46.72
C THR A 257 13.48 -21.97 -45.88
N LEU A 258 13.81 -21.88 -44.58
CA LEU A 258 13.73 -23.01 -43.65
C LEU A 258 12.30 -23.54 -43.51
N LYS A 259 11.31 -22.66 -43.29
CA LYS A 259 9.89 -23.04 -43.23
C LYS A 259 9.43 -23.75 -44.51
N THR A 260 9.93 -23.34 -45.67
CA THR A 260 9.57 -23.96 -46.95
C THR A 260 10.14 -25.36 -47.07
N ILE A 261 11.39 -25.57 -46.66
CA ILE A 261 12.08 -26.87 -46.72
C ILE A 261 11.52 -27.84 -45.66
N LEU A 262 11.22 -27.36 -44.45
CA LEU A 262 10.69 -28.15 -43.34
C LEU A 262 9.21 -28.56 -43.51
N ARG A 263 8.51 -28.07 -44.54
CA ARG A 263 7.13 -28.49 -44.82
C ARG A 263 7.09 -29.96 -45.26
N PRO A 264 6.20 -30.80 -44.70
CA PRO A 264 6.12 -32.21 -45.04
C PRO A 264 5.99 -32.46 -46.54
N ASN A 265 5.18 -31.66 -47.23
CA ASN A 265 4.83 -31.84 -48.64
C ASN A 265 5.86 -31.30 -49.65
N ARG A 266 6.98 -30.70 -49.20
CA ARG A 266 8.02 -30.12 -50.08
C ARG A 266 9.23 -31.04 -50.26
N TYR A 267 8.98 -32.30 -50.59
CA TYR A 267 10.03 -33.29 -50.87
C TYR A 267 10.96 -32.85 -52.01
N ASP A 268 10.47 -32.02 -52.94
CA ASP A 268 11.25 -31.43 -54.03
C ASP A 268 12.42 -30.54 -53.56
N LYS A 269 12.32 -29.98 -52.35
CA LYS A 269 13.31 -29.08 -51.76
C LYS A 269 14.31 -29.80 -50.84
N ARG A 270 14.14 -31.10 -50.63
CA ARG A 270 15.04 -31.92 -49.83
C ARG A 270 16.32 -32.26 -50.62
N PRO A 271 17.46 -32.45 -49.95
CA PRO A 271 18.70 -32.82 -50.61
C PRO A 271 18.53 -34.15 -51.34
N LYS A 272 18.85 -34.17 -52.64
CA LYS A 272 18.84 -35.38 -53.47
C LYS A 272 20.19 -36.08 -53.52
N ASP A 273 21.26 -35.30 -53.37
CA ASP A 273 22.64 -35.75 -53.35
C ASP A 273 23.29 -35.27 -52.05
N GLY A 274 24.12 -36.11 -51.43
CA GLY A 274 24.72 -35.83 -50.11
C GLY A 274 23.72 -35.75 -48.94
N ARG A 275 22.55 -36.37 -49.05
CA ARG A 275 21.57 -36.47 -47.94
C ARG A 275 22.15 -37.33 -46.82
N ILE A 276 22.03 -36.85 -45.59
CA ILE A 276 22.41 -37.60 -44.38
C ILE A 276 21.17 -38.31 -43.87
N GLU A 277 21.15 -39.65 -43.91
CA GLU A 277 20.07 -40.45 -43.34
C GLU A 277 20.36 -40.69 -41.85
N ILE A 278 19.54 -40.11 -40.99
CA ILE A 278 19.70 -40.19 -39.53
C ILE A 278 19.34 -41.59 -39.02
N SER A 279 18.43 -42.30 -39.70
CA SER A 279 18.05 -43.67 -39.36
C SER A 279 19.25 -44.62 -39.31
N ASP A 280 20.22 -44.44 -40.21
CA ASP A 280 21.44 -45.26 -40.28
C ASP A 280 22.35 -45.07 -39.05
N LEU A 281 22.19 -43.98 -38.31
CA LEU A 281 22.94 -43.67 -37.10
C LEU A 281 22.31 -44.25 -35.83
N LEU A 282 21.04 -44.69 -35.91
CA LEU A 282 20.26 -45.20 -34.78
C LEU A 282 20.30 -46.73 -34.68
N GLU A 283 20.78 -47.42 -35.71
CA GLU A 283 21.03 -48.86 -35.65
C GLU A 283 22.38 -49.17 -34.98
N LYS A 284 22.35 -49.37 -33.66
CA LYS A 284 23.28 -50.19 -32.88
C LYS A 284 22.56 -50.89 -31.72
#